data_AF-A0A667ZJD0-F1
#
_entry.id   AF-A0A667ZJD0-F1
#
_cell.length_a   1.000
_cell.length_b   1.000
_cell.length_c   1.000
_cell.angle_alpha   90.00
_cell.angle_beta   90.00
_cell.angle_gamma   90.00
#
_symmetry.space_group_name_H-M   'P 1'
#
loop_
_entity.id
_entity.type
_entity.pdbx_description
1 polymer ?
#
loop_
_entity_poly.entity_id
_entity_poly.type
_entity_poly.pdbx_seq_one_letter_code
_entity_poly.pdbx_strand_id
1 'polypeptide(L)' 'MQGKDCVKVAVRVRPFNKRERDAGSSCIISMASSSITIQDPRNAHNRRSFCFDYTYWSHSGFACFDSAGLIK' A
#
# COMPACT_ATOMS: atom_id res chain seq x y z
N MET A 1 -25.17 -21.22 3.37
CA MET A 1 -24.24 -21.32 4.52
C MET A 1 -23.41 -20.04 4.58
N GLN A 2 -23.66 -19.13 5.51
CA GLN A 2 -22.67 -18.08 5.81
C GLN A 2 -22.62 -17.96 7.33
N GLY A 3 -21.79 -18.82 7.93
CA GLY A 3 -21.40 -18.71 9.33
C GLY A 3 -20.74 -17.35 9.52
N LYS A 4 -21.42 -16.49 10.27
CA LYS A 4 -21.23 -15.05 10.24
C LYS A 4 -20.36 -14.62 11.42
N ASP A 5 -19.15 -15.18 11.46
CA ASP A 5 -18.06 -14.80 12.35
C ASP A 5 -16.74 -14.91 11.57
N CYS A 6 -16.52 -14.00 10.62
CA CYS A 6 -15.30 -13.96 9.82
C CYS A 6 -14.53 -12.68 10.19
N VAL A 7 -13.34 -12.83 10.77
CA VAL A 7 -12.43 -11.70 10.96
C VAL A 7 -11.92 -11.27 9.59
N LYS A 8 -12.13 -10.01 9.24
CA LYS A 8 -11.54 -9.39 8.04
C LYS A 8 -10.46 -8.41 8.46
N VAL A 9 -9.35 -8.42 7.73
CA VAL A 9 -8.19 -7.57 8.00
C VAL A 9 -8.02 -6.57 6.86
N ALA A 10 -7.88 -5.30 7.24
CA ALA A 10 -7.66 -4.20 6.31
C ALA A 10 -6.39 -3.45 6.67
N VAL A 11 -5.69 -2.96 5.65
CA VAL A 11 -4.49 -2.14 5.81
C VAL A 11 -4.62 -0.86 5.00
N ARG A 12 -4.08 0.25 5.52
CA ARG A 12 -4.12 1.56 4.87
C ARG A 12 -2.75 2.23 4.89
N VAL A 13 -2.30 2.65 3.71
CA VAL A 13 -1.08 3.44 3.56
C VAL A 13 -1.44 4.93 3.56
N ARG A 14 -0.99 5.66 4.59
CA ARG A 14 -1.23 7.10 4.73
C ARG A 14 -0.21 7.94 3.92
N PRO A 15 -0.56 9.18 3.54
CA PRO A 15 0.44 10.13 3.05
C PRO A 15 1.51 10.45 4.09
N PHE A 16 2.64 10.98 3.63
CA PHE A 16 3.67 11.50 4.50
C PHE A 16 3.17 12.66 5.35
N ASN A 17 3.56 12.65 6.63
CA ASN A 17 3.38 13.78 7.51
C ASN A 17 4.43 14.86 7.21
N LYS A 18 4.27 16.03 7.82
CA LYS A 18 5.19 17.16 7.62
C LYS A 18 6.65 16.78 7.89
N ARG A 19 6.93 16.09 9.01
CA ARG A 19 8.29 15.67 9.39
C ARG A 19 8.95 14.75 8.35
N GLU A 20 8.20 13.78 7.83
CA GLU A 20 8.70 12.81 6.84
C GLU A 20 9.02 13.51 5.51
N ARG A 21 8.18 14.45 5.10
CA ARG A 21 8.41 15.28 3.90
C ARG A 21 9.61 16.21 4.08
N ASP A 22 9.70 16.89 5.21
CA ASP A 22 10.79 17.83 5.52
C ASP A 22 12.14 17.11 5.61
N ALA A 23 12.14 15.84 6.02
CA ALA A 23 13.32 14.98 6.05
C ALA A 23 13.65 14.30 4.69
N GLY A 24 12.83 14.51 3.64
CA GLY A 24 13.02 13.87 2.34
C GLY A 24 12.88 12.34 2.38
N SER A 25 11.99 11.81 3.23
CA SER A 25 11.80 10.37 3.41
C SER A 25 11.25 9.71 2.15
N SER A 26 11.80 8.55 1.76
CA SER A 26 11.33 7.76 0.63
C SER A 26 10.21 6.80 1.04
N CYS A 27 9.24 6.59 0.14
CA CYS A 27 8.17 5.62 0.38
C CYS A 27 8.70 4.21 0.11
N ILE A 28 8.60 3.35 1.12
CA ILE A 28 9.08 1.96 1.07
C ILE A 28 7.95 0.93 0.90
N ILE A 29 6.73 1.42 0.69
CA ILE A 29 5.54 0.58 0.56
C ILE A 29 5.11 0.58 -0.90
N SER A 30 4.78 -0.59 -1.43
CA SER A 30 4.18 -0.76 -2.75
C SER A 30 2.93 -1.63 -2.63
N MET A 31 1.92 -1.37 -3.45
CA MET A 31 0.66 -2.11 -3.42
C MET A 31 0.40 -2.71 -4.80
N ALA A 32 -0.04 -3.97 -4.83
CA ALA A 32 -0.44 -4.69 -6.03
C ALA A 32 -1.76 -5.42 -5.74
N SER A 33 -2.88 -4.90 -6.26
CA SER A 33 -4.22 -5.40 -5.94
C SER A 33 -4.41 -5.50 -4.40
N SER A 34 -4.63 -6.69 -3.85
CA SER A 34 -4.79 -6.95 -2.41
C SER A 34 -3.48 -7.24 -1.65
N SER A 35 -2.33 -7.13 -2.32
CA SER A 35 -1.01 -7.39 -1.74
C SER A 35 -0.27 -6.07 -1.44
N ILE A 36 0.37 -5.98 -0.28
CA ILE A 36 1.27 -4.89 0.10
C ILE A 36 2.67 -5.43 0.28
N THR A 37 3.64 -4.78 -0.35
CA THR A 37 5.06 -5.09 -0.25
C THR A 37 5.80 -3.99 0.50
N ILE A 38 6.57 -4.38 1.50
CA ILE A 38 7.51 -3.52 2.22
C ILE A 38 8.92 -3.81 1.70
N GLN A 39 9.63 -2.77 1.27
CA GLN A 39 10.99 -2.87 0.76
C GLN A 39 11.98 -2.25 1.76
N ASP A 40 13.03 -2.98 2.15
CA ASP A 40 14.06 -2.38 3.00
C ASP A 40 14.81 -1.28 2.20
N PRO A 41 14.87 -0.03 2.70
CA PRO A 41 15.59 1.04 2.01
C PRO A 41 17.10 0.80 1.93
N ARG A 42 17.66 -0.08 2.78
CA ARG A 42 19.09 -0.43 2.80
C ARG A 42 19.41 -1.67 1.99
N ASN A 43 18.41 -2.50 1.67
CA ASN A 43 18.60 -3.74 0.92
C ASN A 43 17.41 -4.01 -0.01
N ALA A 44 17.57 -3.65 -1.28
CA ALA A 44 16.53 -3.81 -2.30
C ALA A 44 16.10 -5.27 -2.54
N HIS A 45 16.92 -6.26 -2.16
CA HIS A 45 16.58 -7.68 -2.31
C HIS A 45 15.67 -8.18 -1.18
N ASN A 46 15.58 -7.45 -0.06
CA ASN A 46 14.73 -7.80 1.08
C ASN A 46 13.36 -7.16 0.94
N ARG A 47 12.48 -7.82 0.20
CA ARG A 47 11.08 -7.41 -0.01
C ARG A 47 10.17 -8.38 0.72
N ARG A 48 9.24 -7.85 1.51
CA ARG A 48 8.27 -8.63 2.27
C ARG A 48 6.87 -8.30 1.79
N SER A 49 6.20 -9.28 1.21
CA SER A 49 4.84 -9.14 0.69
C SER A 49 3.83 -9.74 1.65
N PHE A 50 2.71 -9.04 1.85
CA PHE A 50 1.61 -9.41 2.73
C PHE A 50 0.29 -9.28 1.97
N CYS A 51 -0.61 -10.25 2.12
CA CYS A 51 -1.94 -10.19 1.54
C CYS A 51 -2.99 -9.96 2.64
N PHE A 52 -3.97 -9.12 2.34
CA PHE A 52 -5.07 -8.78 3.24
C PHE A 52 -6.41 -8.84 2.50
N ASP A 53 -7.51 -8.85 3.25
CA ASP A 53 -8.85 -8.79 2.65
C ASP A 53 -9.09 -7.44 1.95
N TYR A 54 -8.57 -6.35 2.53
CA TYR A 54 -8.66 -5.01 1.98
C TYR A 54 -7.35 -4.23 2.10
N THR A 55 -7.01 -3.50 1.05
CA THR A 55 -5.82 -2.66 0.97
C THR A 55 -6.21 -1.27 0.47
N TYR A 56 -5.85 -0.23 1.23
CA TYR A 56 -6.18 1.16 0.90
C TYR A 56 -4.93 1.99 0.70
N TRP A 57 -4.79 2.62 -0.47
CA TRP A 57 -3.71 3.55 -0.77
C TRP A 57 -4.20 4.99 -0.69
N SER A 58 -3.68 5.77 0.26
CA SER A 58 -3.90 7.21 0.35
C SER A 58 -2.61 8.02 0.18
N HIS A 59 -1.50 7.38 -0.18
CA HIS A 59 -0.16 7.98 -0.09
C HIS A 59 0.19 8.89 -1.27
N SER A 60 -0.21 8.49 -2.47
CA SER A 60 -0.17 9.33 -3.67
C SER A 60 -1.61 9.76 -3.92
N GLY A 61 -1.86 11.05 -4.14
CA GLY A 61 -3.17 11.51 -4.64
C GLY A 61 -3.59 10.56 -5.78
N PHE A 62 -4.75 9.93 -5.61
CA PHE A 62 -5.28 8.81 -6.41
C PHE A 62 -4.63 8.66 -7.80
N ALA A 63 -3.72 7.69 -7.94
CA ALA A 63 -3.38 7.11 -9.24
C ALA A 63 -3.83 5.65 -9.20
N CYS A 64 -5.13 5.46 -9.41
CA CYS A 64 -5.64 4.14 -9.73
C CYS A 64 -5.17 3.85 -11.15
N PHE A 65 -4.02 3.19 -11.30
CA PHE A 65 -3.68 2.50 -12.54
C PHE A 65 -4.52 1.23 -12.56
N ASP A 66 -5.81 1.39 -12.86
CA ASP A 66 -6.58 0.28 -13.37
C ASP A 66 -6.00 -0.11 -14.74
N SER A 67 -6.02 -1.40 -15.03
CA SER A 67 -5.51 -2.01 -16.26
C SER A 67 -6.18 -1.52 -17.56
N ALA A 68 -7.12 -0.57 -17.51
CA ALA A 68 -7.54 0.24 -18.63
C ALA A 68 -6.86 1.61 -18.57
N GLY A 69 -5.75 1.75 -19.31
CA GLY A 69 -4.99 2.98 -19.38
C GLY A 69 -5.84 4.24 -19.63
N LEU A 70 -5.23 5.37 -19.26
CA LEU A 70 -5.66 6.76 -19.44
C LEU A 70 -6.57 7.30 -18.33
N ILE A 71 -6.03 8.24 -17.55
CA ILE A 71 -6.68 9.56 -17.39
C ILE A 71 -5.59 10.64 -17.46
N LYS A 72 -5.92 11.69 -18.22
CA LYS A 72 -5.14 12.86 -18.63
C LYS A 72 -4.63 13.70 -17.46
#